data_AF-A0AAJ2H9Z9-F1
#
_entry.id   AF-A0AAJ2H9Z9-F1
#
_cell.length_a   1.000
_cell.length_b   1.000
_cell.length_c   1.000
_cell.angle_alpha   90.00
_cell.angle_beta   90.00
_cell.angle_gamma   90.00
#
_symmetry.space_group_name_H-M   'P 1'
#
loop_
_entity.id
_entity.type
_entity.pdbx_description
1 polymer ?
#
loop_
_entity_poly.entity_id
_entity_poly.type
_entity_poly.pdbx_seq_one_letter_code
_entity_poly.pdbx_strand_id
1 'polypeptide(L)'
;MQAKDIPEVPVLQFLASLEESPATWVDNNGAFFDNSIQRGMPSGVPAKVALAKMAAMIRKGLVNGCACGCRGDFLITDQGRTMLTAALAQTTETV
;
A
#
# COMPACT_ATOMS: atom_id res chain seq x y z
N MET A 1 -12.00 10.23 -7.34
CA MET A 1 -11.05 9.13 -7.14
C MET A 1 -11.64 8.11 -6.17
N GLN A 2 -11.65 6.84 -6.55
CA GLN A 2 -12.13 5.70 -5.78
C GLN A 2 -10.97 4.75 -5.46
N ALA A 3 -11.15 3.85 -4.48
CA ALA A 3 -10.10 2.91 -4.07
C ALA A 3 -9.59 2.03 -5.22
N LYS A 4 -10.46 1.67 -6.17
CA LYS A 4 -10.09 0.87 -7.36
C LYS A 4 -9.17 1.63 -8.33
N ASP A 5 -9.17 2.95 -8.28
CA ASP A 5 -8.35 3.80 -9.15
C ASP A 5 -6.89 3.88 -8.66
N ILE A 6 -6.60 3.42 -7.43
CA ILE A 6 -5.25 3.36 -6.88
C ILE A 6 -4.58 2.06 -7.32
N PRO A 7 -3.46 2.10 -8.05
CA PRO A 7 -2.75 0.90 -8.47
C PRO A 7 -2.16 0.15 -7.27
N GLU A 8 -2.16 -1.18 -7.33
CA GLU A 8 -1.68 -2.03 -6.22
C GLU A 8 -0.17 -2.12 -6.18
N VAL A 9 0.47 -2.13 -7.36
CA VAL A 9 1.91 -2.35 -7.49
C VAL A 9 2.73 -1.29 -6.74
N PRO A 10 2.49 0.02 -6.85
CA PRO A 10 3.26 1.02 -6.11
C PRO A 10 3.08 0.91 -4.58
N VAL A 11 1.90 0.52 -4.12
CA VAL A 11 1.63 0.30 -2.69
C VAL A 11 2.40 -0.91 -2.20
N LEU A 12 2.38 -2.02 -2.94
CA LEU A 12 3.14 -3.24 -2.61
C LEU A 12 4.65 -2.98 -2.64
N GLN A 13 5.13 -2.24 -3.64
CA GLN A 13 6.53 -1.86 -3.76
C GLN A 13 6.99 -1.05 -2.55
N PHE A 14 6.19 -0.06 -2.12
CA PHE A 14 6.47 0.70 -0.92
C PHE A 14 6.51 -0.19 0.33
N LEU A 15 5.50 -1.04 0.55
CA LEU A 15 5.48 -1.94 1.71
C LEU A 15 6.66 -2.93 1.71
N ALA A 16 7.07 -3.41 0.54
CA ALA A 16 8.23 -4.28 0.41
C ALA A 16 9.55 -3.58 0.77
N SER A 17 9.67 -2.27 0.50
CA SER A 17 10.87 -1.49 0.84
C SER A 17 11.07 -1.21 2.33
N LEU A 18 10.06 -1.50 3.17
CA LEU A 18 10.14 -1.24 4.61
C LEU A 18 10.76 -2.39 5.42
N GLU A 19 11.23 -3.47 4.76
CA GLU A 19 11.96 -4.59 5.40
C GLU A 19 11.30 -5.08 6.71
N GLU A 20 9.99 -5.36 6.65
CA GLU A 20 9.16 -5.83 7.79
C GLU A 20 8.75 -4.76 8.82
N SER A 21 9.18 -3.51 8.66
CA SER A 21 8.64 -2.42 9.45
C SER A 21 7.18 -2.11 9.06
N PRO A 22 6.24 -2.10 10.02
CA PRO A 22 4.83 -1.86 9.72
C PRO A 22 4.59 -0.45 9.21
N ALA A 23 3.88 -0.33 8.09
CA ALA A 23 3.45 0.95 7.55
C ALA A 23 2.22 1.49 8.29
N THR A 24 2.16 2.82 8.40
CA THR A 24 1.04 3.53 8.99
C THR A 24 0.21 4.24 7.92
N TRP A 25 -0.95 4.78 8.27
CA TRP A 25 -1.65 5.77 7.46
C TRP A 25 -1.73 7.14 8.15
N VAL A 26 -1.34 7.23 9.43
CA VAL A 26 -1.53 8.44 10.23
C VAL A 26 -0.71 9.60 9.70
N ASP A 27 -1.29 10.78 9.75
CA ASP A 27 -0.60 12.04 9.59
C ASP A 27 -0.30 12.69 10.95
N ASN A 28 0.69 13.56 10.97
CA ASN A 28 1.00 14.47 12.06
C ASN A 28 0.77 15.89 11.55
N ASN A 29 -0.42 16.46 11.82
CA ASN A 29 -0.82 17.79 11.35
C ASN A 29 -0.64 18.00 9.83
N GLY A 30 -1.13 17.05 9.02
CA GLY A 30 -1.03 17.12 7.56
C GLY A 30 0.29 16.66 6.96
N ALA A 31 1.28 16.28 7.78
CA ALA A 31 2.51 15.64 7.32
C ALA A 31 2.47 14.13 7.58
N PHE A 32 2.60 13.33 6.52
CA PHE A 32 2.71 11.88 6.64
C PHE A 32 4.13 11.46 7.05
N PHE A 33 4.24 10.48 7.94
CA PHE A 33 5.52 9.83 8.27
C PHE A 33 6.12 9.12 7.05
N ASP A 34 7.42 8.81 7.12
CA ASP A 34 8.13 8.13 6.02
C ASP A 34 7.61 6.71 5.77
N ASN A 35 7.14 6.03 6.82
CA ASN A 35 6.48 4.73 6.71
C ASN A 35 4.95 4.85 6.45
N SER A 36 4.45 6.00 5.98
CA SER A 36 3.04 6.14 5.63
C SER A 36 2.74 5.50 4.26
N ILE A 37 1.68 4.70 4.19
CA ILE A 37 1.16 4.09 2.95
C ILE A 37 0.85 5.12 1.84
N GLN A 38 0.68 6.40 2.20
CA GLN A 38 0.51 7.49 1.24
C GLN A 38 1.73 7.68 0.31
N ARG A 39 2.92 7.26 0.75
CA ARG A 39 4.14 7.29 -0.07
C ARG A 39 4.07 6.31 -1.26
N GLY A 40 3.31 5.23 -1.13
CA GLY A 40 3.04 4.26 -2.19
C GLY A 40 1.80 4.58 -3.03
N MET A 41 1.15 5.73 -2.83
CA MET A 41 -0.10 6.11 -3.49
C MET A 41 0.08 7.38 -4.35
N PRO A 42 -0.81 7.61 -5.35
CA PRO A 42 -0.85 8.86 -6.08
C PRO A 42 -0.99 10.08 -5.15
N SER A 43 -0.38 11.21 -5.54
CA SER A 43 -0.48 12.45 -4.77
C SER A 43 -1.94 12.91 -4.64
N GLY A 44 -2.32 13.38 -3.45
CA GLY A 44 -3.66 13.92 -3.19
C GLY A 44 -4.74 12.88 -2.94
N VAL A 45 -4.39 11.60 -2.75
CA VAL A 45 -5.35 10.57 -2.34
C VAL A 45 -5.97 10.93 -0.98
N PRO A 46 -7.30 11.05 -0.88
CA PRO A 46 -7.96 11.31 0.39
C PRO A 46 -7.77 10.14 1.37
N ALA A 47 -7.57 10.43 2.65
CA ALA A 47 -7.31 9.41 3.68
C ALA A 47 -8.35 8.27 3.69
N LYS A 48 -9.64 8.59 3.54
CA LYS A 48 -10.71 7.58 3.46
C LYS A 48 -10.56 6.65 2.25
N VAL A 49 -10.09 7.18 1.12
CA VAL A 49 -9.87 6.40 -0.11
C VAL A 49 -8.62 5.52 0.05
N ALA A 50 -7.56 6.05 0.67
CA ALA A 50 -6.36 5.28 1.01
C ALA A 50 -6.71 4.09 1.93
N LEU A 51 -7.44 4.33 3.02
CA LEU A 51 -7.90 3.29 3.95
C LEU A 51 -8.81 2.27 3.25
N ALA A 52 -9.72 2.72 2.38
CA ALA A 52 -10.57 1.83 1.60
C ALA A 52 -9.75 0.94 0.64
N LYS A 53 -8.66 1.47 0.05
CA LYS A 53 -7.71 0.68 -0.75
C LYS A 53 -6.99 -0.36 0.10
N MET A 54 -6.47 0.02 1.27
CA MET A 54 -5.83 -0.93 2.17
C MET A 54 -6.80 -2.03 2.61
N ALA A 55 -8.05 -1.69 2.95
CA ALA A 55 -9.08 -2.68 3.27
C ALA A 55 -9.35 -3.65 2.11
N ALA A 56 -9.36 -3.17 0.88
CA ALA A 56 -9.53 -4.02 -0.31
C ALA A 56 -8.32 -4.96 -0.50
N MET A 57 -7.09 -4.48 -0.30
CA MET A 57 -5.88 -5.29 -0.41
C MET A 57 -5.76 -6.35 0.70
N ILE A 58 -6.21 -6.02 1.91
CA ILE A 58 -6.32 -6.98 3.02
C ILE A 58 -7.29 -8.10 2.67
N ARG A 59 -8.48 -7.78 2.14
CA ARG A 59 -9.45 -8.79 1.71
C ARG A 59 -8.94 -9.71 0.59
N LYS A 60 -8.01 -9.21 -0.23
CA LYS A 60 -7.35 -9.99 -1.29
C LYS A 60 -6.19 -10.85 -0.77
N GLY A 61 -5.80 -10.71 0.49
CA GLY A 61 -4.64 -11.41 1.07
C GLY A 61 -3.28 -10.85 0.66
N LEU A 62 -3.22 -9.67 0.03
CA LEU A 62 -1.96 -9.07 -0.44
C LEU A 62 -1.20 -8.32 0.67
N VAL A 63 -1.93 -7.88 1.69
CA VAL A 63 -1.42 -7.04 2.78
C VAL A 63 -2.10 -7.48 4.09
N ASN A 64 -1.35 -7.54 5.18
CA ASN A 64 -1.85 -7.66 6.55
C ASN A 64 -2.00 -6.27 7.20
N GLY A 65 -2.70 -6.18 8.33
CA GLY A 65 -2.81 -4.95 9.11
C GLY A 65 -4.25 -4.50 9.35
N CYS A 66 -4.44 -3.26 9.78
CA CYS A 66 -5.74 -2.73 10.18
C CYS A 66 -6.13 -1.46 9.42
N ALA A 67 -7.22 -1.52 8.64
CA ALA A 67 -7.76 -0.38 7.91
C ALA A 67 -8.82 0.42 8.70
N CYS A 68 -8.86 0.30 10.04
CA CYS A 68 -9.91 0.90 10.86
C CYS A 68 -9.88 2.43 10.96
N GLY A 69 -8.80 3.07 10.50
CA GLY A 69 -8.55 4.50 10.72
C GLY A 69 -7.94 4.81 12.08
N CYS A 70 -7.27 3.84 12.70
CA CYS A 70 -6.59 3.97 13.99
C CYS A 70 -5.10 4.29 13.81
N ARG A 71 -4.31 3.34 13.28
CA ARG A 71 -2.88 3.53 12.98
C ARG A 71 -2.45 2.86 11.69
N GLY A 72 -3.00 1.69 11.37
CA GLY A 72 -2.55 0.89 10.24
C GLY A 72 -1.92 -0.41 10.71
N ASP A 73 -0.60 -0.49 10.63
CA ASP A 73 0.22 -1.71 10.81
C ASP A 73 0.21 -2.59 9.57
N PHE A 74 0.36 -1.95 8.41
CA PHE A 74 0.30 -2.63 7.14
C PHE A 74 1.63 -3.30 6.81
N LEU A 75 1.56 -4.59 6.48
CA LEU A 75 2.70 -5.41 6.09
C LEU A 75 2.36 -6.16 4.81
N ILE A 76 3.31 -6.23 3.88
CA ILE A 76 3.14 -7.05 2.68
C ILE A 76 3.14 -8.54 3.06
N THR A 77 2.24 -9.32 2.47
CA THR A 77 2.20 -10.79 2.64
C THR A 77 3.07 -11.48 1.59
N ASP A 78 3.30 -12.78 1.74
CA ASP A 78 3.98 -13.59 0.71
C ASP A 78 3.23 -13.58 -0.63
N GLN A 79 1.90 -13.57 -0.59
CA GLN A 79 1.08 -13.41 -1.79
C GLN A 79 1.26 -12.03 -2.42
N GLY A 80 1.33 -10.97 -1.61
CA GLY A 80 1.65 -9.61 -2.06
C GLY A 80 3.02 -9.52 -2.72
N ARG A 81 4.04 -10.17 -2.12
CA ARG A 81 5.40 -10.25 -2.69
C ARG A 81 5.40 -11.01 -4.02
N THR A 82 4.68 -12.12 -4.11
CA THR A 82 4.55 -12.91 -5.34
C THR A 82 3.92 -12.08 -6.47
N MET A 83 2.82 -11.37 -6.17
CA MET A 83 2.18 -10.46 -7.12
C MET A 83 3.14 -9.35 -7.58
N LEU A 84 3.89 -8.75 -6.65
CA LEU A 84 4.86 -7.71 -6.96
C LEU A 84 5.96 -8.24 -7.90
N THR A 85 6.55 -9.39 -7.60
CA THR A 85 7.57 -10.03 -8.46
C THR A 85 7.01 -10.32 -9.86
N ALA A 86 5.81 -10.87 -9.96
CA ALA A 86 5.16 -11.14 -11.24
C ALA A 86 4.91 -9.86 -12.05
N ALA A 87 4.51 -8.76 -11.40
CA ALA A 87 4.28 -7.48 -12.06
C ALA A 87 5.58 -6.82 -12.55
N LEU A 88 6.65 -6.90 -11.76
CA LEU A 88 7.96 -6.38 -12.14
C LEU A 88 8.57 -7.17 -13.31
N ALA A 89 8.44 -8.50 -13.31
CA ALA A 89 8.92 -9.35 -14.40
C ALA A 89 8.26 -9.01 -15.76
N GLN A 90 6.96 -8.71 -15.77
CA GLN A 90 6.20 -8.33 -16.98
C GLN A 90 6.64 -6.97 -17.55
N THR A 91 7.21 -6.09 -16.74
CA THR A 91 7.65 -4.75 -17.19
C THR A 91 8.97 -4.84 -17.96
N THR A 92 9.79 -5.86 -17.70
CA THR A 92 11.08 -6.09 -18.36
C THR A 92 10.99 -6.68 -19.77
N GLU A 93 9.84 -7.20 -20.20
CA GLU A 93 9.66 -7.85 -21.52
C GLU A 93 9.13 -6.90 -22.62
N THR A 94 8.97 -5.60 -22.34
CA THR A 94 8.43 -4.63 -23.33
C THR A 94 9.48 -3.62 -23.84
N VAL A 95 10.77 -3.99 -23.88
CA VAL A 95 11.83 -3.15 -24.47
C VAL A 95 12.43 -3.81 -25.70
#